data_AF-A0A958FY87-F1
#
_entry.id   AF-A0A958FY87-F1
#
_cell.length_a   1.000
_cell.length_b   1.000
_cell.length_c   1.000
_cell.angle_alpha   90.00
_cell.angle_beta   90.00
_cell.angle_gamma   90.00
#
_symmetry.space_group_name_H-M   'P 1'
#
loop_
_entity.id
_entity.type
_entity.pdbx_description
1 polymer ?
#
loop_
_entity_poly.entity_id
_entity_poly.type
_entity_poly.pdbx_seq_one_letter_code
_entity_poly.pdbx_strand_id
1 'polypeptide(L)' 'MAKDDQEELRRSLEFQTSLNALVQKVHEAESFNEVMPAIEQDLLALLNAERVTVYQRGRSQREIVSKYK' A
#
# COMPACT_ATOMS: atom_id res chain seq x y z
N MET A 1 -18.26 -22.74 -12.80
CA MET A 1 -17.44 -22.40 -13.99
C MET A 1 -17.71 -20.96 -14.41
N ALA A 2 -18.68 -20.62 -15.29
CA ALA A 2 -18.80 -19.22 -15.77
C ALA A 2 -19.08 -18.13 -14.71
N LYS A 3 -19.67 -18.44 -13.55
CA LYS A 3 -19.88 -17.46 -12.46
C LYS A 3 -18.63 -17.22 -11.61
N ASP A 4 -17.82 -18.25 -11.41
CA ASP A 4 -16.62 -18.18 -10.58
C ASP A 4 -15.55 -17.34 -11.30
N ASP A 5 -15.41 -17.54 -12.61
CA ASP A 5 -14.50 -16.76 -13.47
C ASP A 5 -14.85 -15.26 -13.50
N GLN A 6 -16.14 -14.92 -13.44
CA GLN A 6 -16.62 -13.54 -13.40
C GLN A 6 -16.33 -12.87 -12.05
N GLU A 7 -16.44 -13.62 -10.95
CA GLU A 7 -16.15 -13.11 -9.60
C GLU A 7 -14.63 -12.96 -9.38
N GLU A 8 -13.81 -13.87 -9.90
CA GLU A 8 -12.35 -13.72 -9.88
C GLU A 8 -11.91 -12.49 -10.69
N LEU A 9 -12.49 -12.29 -11.88
CA LEU A 9 -12.20 -11.13 -12.71
C LEU A 9 -12.59 -9.82 -12.00
N ARG A 10 -13.75 -9.79 -11.34
CA ARG A 10 -14.20 -8.64 -10.55
C ARG A 10 -13.25 -8.33 -9.41
N ARG A 11 -12.86 -9.35 -8.62
CA ARG A 11 -11.89 -9.18 -7.52
C ARG A 11 -10.55 -8.66 -8.01
N SER A 12 -10.05 -9.19 -9.13
CA SER A 12 -8.81 -8.71 -9.74
C SER A 12 -8.92 -7.24 -10.16
N LEU A 13 -10.06 -6.83 -10.71
CA LEU A 13 -10.29 -5.45 -11.15
C LEU A 13 -10.40 -4.49 -9.96
N GLU A 14 -11.12 -4.89 -8.90
CA GLU A 14 -11.25 -4.12 -7.65
C GLU A 14 -9.89 -3.93 -6.96
N PHE A 15 -9.09 -4.99 -6.91
CA PHE A 15 -7.72 -4.94 -6.40
C PHE A 15 -6.86 -3.99 -7.23
N GLN A 16 -6.88 -4.11 -8.56
CA GLN A 16 -6.10 -3.24 -9.45
C GLN A 16 -6.51 -1.78 -9.30
N THR A 17 -7.80 -1.50 -9.18
CA THR A 17 -8.33 -0.14 -9.00
C THR A 17 -7.86 0.46 -7.68
N SER A 18 -7.97 -0.30 -6.60
CA SER A 18 -7.54 0.13 -5.26
C SER A 18 -6.03 0.36 -5.19
N LEU A 19 -5.24 -0.52 -5.82
CA LEU A 19 -3.79 -0.38 -5.94
C LEU A 19 -3.42 0.90 -6.71
N ASN A 20 -4.05 1.15 -7.86
CA ASN A 20 -3.77 2.34 -8.68
C ASN A 20 -4.07 3.63 -7.90
N ALA A 21 -5.19 3.69 -7.18
CA ALA A 21 -5.53 4.84 -6.35
C ALA A 21 -4.50 5.09 -5.24
N LEU A 22 -4.01 4.01 -4.60
CA LEU A 22 -2.98 4.11 -3.57
C LEU A 22 -1.64 4.59 -4.15
N VAL A 23 -1.23 4.06 -5.30
CA VAL A 23 -0.01 4.47 -6.02
C VAL A 23 -0.09 5.95 -6.42
N GLN A 24 -1.24 6.43 -6.87
CA GLN A 24 -1.44 7.84 -7.20
C GLN A 24 -1.22 8.74 -5.98
N LYS A 25 -1.80 8.41 -4.81
CA LYS A 25 -1.56 9.15 -3.56
C LYS A 25 -0.08 9.19 -3.18
N VAL A 26 0.65 8.09 -3.39
CA VAL A 26 2.10 8.03 -3.17
C VAL A 26 2.87 8.96 -4.10
N HIS A 27 2.49 9.05 -5.36
CA HIS A 27 3.15 9.91 -6.34
C HIS A 27 2.86 11.40 -6.14
N GLU A 28 1.69 11.76 -5.62
CA GLU A 28 1.27 13.14 -5.41
C GLU A 28 1.85 13.76 -4.12
N ALA A 29 2.28 12.94 -3.17
CA ALA A 29 2.77 13.43 -1.89
C ALA A 29 4.22 13.95 -1.95
N GLU A 30 4.49 15.01 -1.18
CA GLU A 30 5.81 15.65 -1.13
C GLU A 30 6.80 14.86 -0.27
N SER A 31 6.30 14.09 0.71
CA SER A 31 7.16 13.33 1.62
C SER A 31 6.52 12.06 2.18
N PHE A 32 7.37 11.12 2.60
CA PHE A 32 6.94 9.88 3.26
C PHE A 32 6.14 10.13 4.54
N ASN A 33 6.54 11.13 5.33
CA ASN A 33 5.89 11.43 6.62
C ASN A 33 4.47 11.97 6.44
N GLU A 34 4.20 12.61 5.31
CA GLU A 34 2.88 13.13 4.97
C GLU A 34 1.98 12.04 4.38
N VAL A 35 2.53 11.22 3.48
CA VAL A 35 1.72 10.23 2.75
C VAL A 35 1.35 9.01 3.58
N MET A 36 2.23 8.58 4.48
CA MET A 36 2.06 7.30 5.17
C MET A 36 0.81 7.28 6.06
N PRO A 37 0.51 8.30 6.89
CA PRO A 37 -0.78 8.39 7.60
C PRO A 37 -2.00 8.41 6.68
N ALA A 38 -1.86 9.03 5.50
CA ALA A 38 -2.97 9.19 4.56
C ALA A 38 -3.33 7.91 3.80
N ILE A 39 -2.37 7.00 3.60
CA ILE A 39 -2.56 5.74 2.86
C ILE A 39 -2.63 4.51 3.77
N GLU A 40 -2.32 4.63 5.07
CA GLU A 40 -2.17 3.49 5.97
C GLU A 40 -3.40 2.57 5.96
N GLN A 41 -4.60 3.12 6.16
CA GLN A 41 -5.83 2.32 6.21
C GLN A 41 -6.11 1.62 4.88
N ASP A 42 -5.92 2.32 3.76
CA ASP A 42 -6.09 1.76 2.42
C ASP A 42 -5.07 0.64 2.16
N LEU A 43 -3.83 0.82 2.61
CA LEU A 43 -2.76 -0.16 2.46
C LEU A 43 -3.03 -1.42 3.30
N LEU A 44 -3.49 -1.25 4.54
CA LEU A 44 -3.89 -2.35 5.41
C LEU A 44 -5.06 -3.14 4.82
N ALA A 45 -6.08 -2.44 4.32
CA ALA A 45 -7.23 -3.08 3.67
C ALA A 45 -6.83 -3.82 2.39
N LEU A 46 -6.01 -3.20 1.54
CA LEU A 46 -5.52 -3.80 0.29
C LEU A 46 -4.72 -5.09 0.54
N LEU A 47 -3.93 -5.11 1.62
CA LEU A 47 -3.09 -6.25 1.99
C LEU A 47 -3.79 -7.24 2.92
N ASN A 48 -5.03 -6.95 3.35
CA ASN A 48 -5.75 -7.69 4.37
C ASN A 48 -4.89 -7.91 5.64
N ALA A 49 -4.29 -6.83 6.14
CA ALA A 49 -3.34 -6.83 7.24
C ALA A 49 -3.82 -5.96 8.41
N GLU A 50 -3.39 -6.30 9.62
CA GLU A 50 -3.71 -5.52 10.82
C GLU A 50 -2.69 -4.39 11.07
N ARG A 51 -1.44 -4.57 10.61
CA ARG A 51 -0.35 -3.63 10.84
C ARG A 51 0.64 -3.60 9.68
N VAL A 52 1.22 -2.42 9.45
CA VAL A 52 2.29 -2.20 8.46
C VAL A 52 3.46 -1.53 9.15
N THR A 53 4.69 -1.88 8.75
CA THR A 53 5.90 -1.24 9.25
C THR A 53 6.87 -1.06 8.09
N VAL A 54 7.31 0.18 7.88
CA VAL A 54 8.24 0.52 6.80
C VAL A 54 9.63 0.73 7.37
N TYR A 55 10.57 -0.05 6.86
CA TYR A 55 11.97 0.05 7.18
C TYR A 55 12.72 0.75 6.06
N GLN A 56 13.42 1.84 6.38
CA GLN A 56 14.25 2.54 5.41
C GLN A 56 15.71 2.48 5.86
N ARG A 57 16.60 2.08 4.95
CA ARG A 57 18.04 2.17 5.17
C ARG A 57 18.55 3.53 4.71
N GLY A 58 19.25 4.25 5.59
CA GLY A 58 19.91 5.51 5.24
C GLY A 58 21.05 5.27 4.23
N ARG A 59 21.32 6.24 3.34
CA ARG A 59 22.42 6.12 2.35
C ARG A 59 23.81 6.01 3.00
N SER A 60 23.98 6.50 4.23
CA SER A 60 25.28 6.58 4.92
C SER A 60 25.41 5.63 6.12
N GLN A 61 24.34 4.97 6.56
CA GLN A 61 24.37 4.13 7.76
C GLN A 61 23.81 2.75 7.44
N ARG A 62 24.52 1.70 7.89
CA ARG A 62 24.15 0.28 7.76
C ARG A 62 22.96 -0.13 8.64
N GLU A 63 22.29 0.81 9.28
CA GLU A 63 21.23 0.55 10.26
C GLU A 63 19.84 0.61 9.61
N ILE A 64 18.98 -0.31 10.05
CA ILE A 64 17.59 -0.39 9.63
C ILE A 64 16.76 0.42 10.63
N VAL A 65 16.17 1.53 10.20
CA VAL A 65 15.34 2.38 11.06
C VAL A 65 13.87 2.17 10.70
N SER A 66 13.03 1.92 11.71
CA SER A 66 11.58 1.94 11.56
C SER A 66 11.15 3.41 11.38
N LYS A 67 10.61 3.73 10.21
CA LYS A 67 10.15 5.09 9.88
C LYS A 67 8.67 5.31 10.18
N TYR A 68 7.92 4.23 10.38
CA TYR A 68 6.48 4.24 10.62
C TYR A 68 6.09 3.01 11.43
N LYS A 69 5.17 3.14 12.39
CA LYS A 69 4.90 2.12 13.42
C LYS A 69 3.44 2.06 13.83
#